data_AF-A0A956T9V1-F1
#
_entry.id   AF-A0A956T9V1-F1
#
_cell.length_a   1.000
_cell.length_b   1.000
_cell.length_c   1.000
_cell.angle_alpha   90.00
_cell.angle_beta   90.00
_cell.angle_gamma   90.00
#
_symmetry.space_group_name_H-M   'P 1'
#
loop_
_entity.id
_entity.type
_entity.pdbx_description
1 polymer ?
#
loop_
_entity_poly.entity_id
_entity_poly.type
_entity_poly.pdbx_seq_one_letter_code
_entity_poly.pdbx_strand_id
1 'polypeptide(L)'
;MADRPNTPHLLQRYDSPTSSPYRYFDPASHEVKTAEGRTRLCPYYILNGESVSVAGILATTCPKNKKVIHGMADGVLRPAFYRAP
;
A
#
# COMPACT_ATOMS: atom_id res chain seq x y z
N MET A 1 -4.75 -21.17 11.28
CA MET A 1 -5.56 -20.53 12.34
C MET A 1 -6.79 -21.39 12.53
N ALA A 2 -7.09 -21.83 13.75
CA ALA A 2 -8.29 -22.59 14.03
C ALA A 2 -9.52 -21.68 13.89
N ASP A 3 -10.55 -22.16 13.20
CA ASP A 3 -11.84 -21.49 13.12
C ASP A 3 -12.47 -21.44 14.52
N ARG A 4 -12.96 -20.27 14.92
CA ARG A 4 -13.58 -20.03 16.21
C ARG A 4 -15.03 -19.63 15.96
N PRO A 5 -16.01 -20.51 16.27
CA PRO A 5 -17.40 -20.37 15.80
C PRO A 5 -18.14 -19.11 16.27
N ASN A 6 -17.62 -18.39 17.28
CA ASN A 6 -18.21 -17.16 17.82
C ASN A 6 -17.41 -15.89 17.45
N THR A 7 -16.54 -15.95 16.43
CA THR A 7 -15.78 -14.77 16.00
C THR A 7 -16.61 -13.96 15.01
N PRO A 8 -16.80 -12.65 15.20
CA PRO A 8 -17.48 -11.83 14.20
C PRO A 8 -16.67 -11.81 12.89
N HIS A 9 -17.35 -11.96 11.77
CA HIS A 9 -16.76 -11.90 10.44
C HIS A 9 -17.26 -10.66 9.69
N LEU A 10 -16.38 -10.05 8.90
CA LEU A 10 -16.73 -8.96 8.00
C LEU A 10 -16.63 -9.47 6.56
N LEU A 11 -17.74 -9.46 5.83
CA LEU A 11 -17.75 -9.70 4.39
C LEU A 11 -17.54 -8.37 3.67
N GLN A 12 -16.56 -8.32 2.79
CA GLN A 12 -16.33 -7.17 1.93
C GLN A 12 -16.39 -7.61 0.47
N ARG A 13 -16.98 -6.77 -0.39
CA ARG A 13 -16.83 -6.93 -1.83
C ARG A 13 -15.35 -6.87 -2.20
N TYR A 14 -14.89 -7.87 -2.96
CA TYR A 14 -13.54 -7.85 -3.51
C TYR A 14 -13.45 -6.76 -4.59
N ASP A 15 -12.48 -5.87 -4.43
CA ASP A 15 -12.11 -4.89 -5.45
C ASP A 15 -10.71 -5.24 -5.97
N SER A 16 -10.60 -5.37 -7.29
CA SER A 16 -9.35 -5.83 -7.90
C SER A 16 -8.32 -4.70 -7.85
N PRO A 17 -7.13 -4.92 -7.25
CA PRO A 17 -6.09 -3.90 -7.19
C PRO A 17 -5.63 -3.52 -8.60
N THR A 18 -5.62 -2.21 -8.88
CA THR A 18 -5.11 -1.67 -10.14
C THR A 18 -3.58 -1.65 -10.13
N SER A 19 -2.99 -2.02 -11.28
CA SER A 19 -1.55 -1.89 -11.51
C SER A 19 -1.23 -0.54 -12.10
N SER A 20 -0.14 0.07 -11.65
CA SER A 20 0.35 1.34 -12.18
C SER A 20 1.87 1.32 -12.28
N PRO A 21 2.46 2.13 -13.17
CA PRO A 21 3.90 2.30 -13.23
C PRO A 21 4.41 2.94 -11.94
N TYR A 22 5.56 2.45 -11.47
CA TYR A 22 6.28 3.02 -10.34
C TYR A 22 7.77 3.07 -10.63
N ARG A 23 8.46 4.03 -10.01
CA ARG A 23 9.91 4.14 -10.05
C ARG A 23 10.51 3.64 -8.75
N TYR A 24 11.65 2.96 -8.85
CA TYR A 24 12.43 2.48 -7.71
C TYR A 24 13.93 2.59 -8.02
N PHE A 25 14.74 2.72 -6.97
CA PHE A 25 16.19 2.67 -7.09
C PHE A 25 16.62 1.20 -7.08
N ASP A 26 17.41 0.80 -8.08
CA ASP A 26 18.02 -0.52 -8.16
C ASP A 26 19.48 -0.44 -7.66
N PRO A 27 19.79 -1.01 -6.49
CA PRO A 27 21.15 -0.97 -5.94
C PRO A 27 22.19 -1.68 -6.79
N ALA A 28 21.79 -2.67 -7.62
CA ALA A 28 22.74 -3.44 -8.43
C ALA A 28 23.25 -2.65 -9.63
N SER A 29 22.38 -1.86 -10.26
CA SER A 29 22.73 -1.01 -11.41
C SER A 29 23.03 0.44 -11.03
N HIS A 30 22.71 0.86 -9.79
CA HIS A 30 22.80 2.25 -9.36
C HIS A 30 21.91 3.22 -10.17
N GLU A 31 20.79 2.71 -10.70
CA GLU A 31 19.86 3.46 -11.54
C GLU A 31 18.45 3.50 -10.97
N VAL A 32 17.68 4.51 -11.38
CA VAL A 32 16.24 4.53 -11.13
C VAL A 32 15.53 3.82 -12.28
N LYS A 33 14.84 2.73 -11.96
CA LYS A 33 14.09 1.91 -12.93
C LYS A 33 12.59 2.11 -12.78
N THR A 34 11.87 1.85 -13.87
CA THR A 34 10.40 1.85 -13.90
C THR A 34 9.90 0.41 -14.00
N ALA A 35 8.84 0.09 -13.26
CA ALA A 35 8.16 -1.21 -13.32
C ALA A 35 6.65 -1.06 -13.10
N GLU A 36 5.90 -2.13 -13.38
CA GLU A 36 4.47 -2.24 -13.10
C GLU A 36 4.22 -2.92 -11.75
N GLY A 37 3.37 -2.32 -10.92
CA GLY A 37 3.11 -2.85 -9.58
C GLY A 37 1.76 -2.46 -9.01
N ARG A 38 1.34 -3.21 -7.99
CA ARG A 38 0.12 -2.94 -7.21
C ARG A 38 0.52 -2.17 -5.97
N THR A 39 -0.13 -1.04 -5.72
CA THR A 39 0.18 -0.15 -4.60
C THR A 39 -0.88 -0.25 -3.51
N ARG A 40 -0.44 -0.51 -2.28
CA ARG A 40 -1.26 -0.33 -1.08
C ARG A 40 -0.97 1.05 -0.49
N LEU A 41 -2.01 1.84 -0.29
CA LEU A 41 -1.92 3.13 0.41
C LEU A 41 -2.29 2.93 1.87
N CYS A 42 -1.42 3.38 2.76
CA CYS A 42 -1.65 3.38 4.21
C CYS A 42 -1.67 4.84 4.69
N PRO A 43 -2.83 5.51 4.64
CA PRO A 43 -2.96 6.87 5.15
C PRO A 43 -2.83 6.90 6.68
N TYR A 44 -2.13 7.91 7.18
CA TYR A 44 -2.06 8.27 8.60
C TYR A 44 -2.95 9.47 8.85
N TYR A 45 -3.88 9.32 9.79
CA TYR A 45 -4.81 10.38 10.17
C TYR A 45 -4.41 10.95 11.53
N ILE A 46 -4.48 12.27 11.66
CA ILE A 46 -4.30 13.00 12.92
C ILE A 46 -5.60 13.74 13.26
N LEU A 47 -5.97 13.66 14.54
CA LEU A 47 -7.08 14.39 15.13
C LEU A 47 -6.57 15.71 15.74
N ASN A 48 -7.19 16.82 15.35
CA ASN A 48 -6.95 18.16 15.88
C ASN A 48 -8.29 18.72 16.38
N GLY A 49 -8.56 18.59 17.67
CA GLY A 49 -9.88 18.88 18.23
C GLY A 49 -10.95 17.96 17.62
N GLU A 50 -11.94 18.54 16.96
CA GLU A 50 -13.00 17.80 16.24
C GLU A 50 -12.67 17.55 14.76
N SER A 51 -11.51 18.02 14.27
CA SER A 51 -11.12 17.90 12.87
C SER A 51 -10.14 16.74 12.64
N VAL A 52 -10.41 15.92 11.61
CA VAL A 52 -9.51 14.84 11.18
C VAL A 52 -8.80 15.25 9.88
N SER A 53 -7.48 15.05 9.83
CA SER A 53 -6.66 15.36 8.66
C SER A 53 -5.74 14.20 8.29
N VAL A 54 -5.42 14.06 7.01
CA VAL A 54 -4.37 13.13 6.55
C VAL A 54 -3.02 13.79 6.77
N ALA A 55 -2.20 13.21 7.65
CA ALA A 55 -0.86 13.69 7.95
C ALA A 55 0.20 13.17 6.97
N GLY A 56 -0.09 12.05 6.30
CA GLY A 56 0.80 11.45 5.32
C GLY A 56 0.26 10.11 4.85
N ILE A 57 0.85 9.56 3.79
CA ILE A 57 0.49 8.25 3.26
C ILE A 57 1.77 7.46 3.00
N LEU A 58 1.87 6.26 3.55
CA LEU A 58 2.87 5.29 3.13
C LEU A 58 2.34 4.49 1.95
N ALA A 59 2.98 4.63 0.78
CA ALA A 59 2.70 3.81 -0.37
C ALA A 59 3.67 2.62 -0.41
N THR A 60 3.14 1.41 -0.40
CA THR A 60 3.92 0.17 -0.60
C THR A 60 3.53 -0.46 -1.93
N THR A 61 4.47 -0.54 -2.86
CA THR A 61 4.24 -1.12 -4.18
C THR A 61 4.93 -2.47 -4.28
N CYS A 62 4.19 -3.50 -4.70
CA CYS A 62 4.74 -4.83 -4.97
C CYS A 62 4.66 -5.15 -6.46
N PRO A 63 5.67 -5.84 -7.02
CA PRO A 63 5.64 -6.33 -8.40
C PRO A 63 4.42 -7.21 -8.69
N LYS A 64 3.91 -7.14 -9.92
CA LYS A 64 2.70 -7.83 -10.38
C LYS A 64 2.75 -9.37 -10.25
N ASN A 65 3.95 -9.95 -10.29
CA ASN A 65 4.18 -11.39 -10.18
C ASN A 65 4.03 -11.93 -8.74
N LYS A 66 3.75 -11.07 -7.76
CA LYS A 66 3.54 -11.47 -6.36
C LYS A 66 2.04 -11.51 -6.03
N LYS A 67 1.62 -12.54 -5.30
CA LYS A 67 0.21 -12.78 -4.94
C LYS A 67 -0.27 -11.97 -3.73
N VAL A 68 0.64 -11.55 -2.84
CA VAL A 68 0.33 -10.91 -1.55
C VAL A 68 1.17 -9.65 -1.35
N ILE A 69 0.56 -8.57 -0.87
CA ILE A 69 1.19 -7.25 -0.63
C ILE A 69 1.55 -7.10 0.86
N HIS A 70 2.13 -8.15 1.48
CA HIS A 70 2.67 -8.08 2.84
C HIS A 70 3.92 -8.98 2.94
N GLY A 71 4.93 -8.54 3.69
CA GLY A 71 6.14 -9.33 3.96
C GLY A 71 7.07 -9.56 2.76
N MET A 72 6.96 -8.73 1.70
CA MET A 72 7.77 -8.88 0.49
C MET A 72 9.09 -8.10 0.61
N ALA A 73 10.23 -8.78 0.45
CA ALA A 73 11.54 -8.13 0.32
C ALA A 73 11.63 -7.22 -0.92
N ASP A 74 10.85 -7.55 -1.95
CA ASP A 74 10.78 -6.81 -3.21
C ASP A 74 9.80 -5.61 -3.15
N GLY A 75 9.26 -5.30 -1.96
CA GLY A 75 8.33 -4.20 -1.77
C GLY A 75 9.05 -2.84 -1.77
N VAL A 76 8.56 -1.89 -2.55
CA VAL A 76 9.11 -0.53 -2.60
C VAL A 76 8.26 0.40 -1.76
N LEU A 77 8.88 1.00 -0.73
CA LEU A 77 8.27 2.03 0.11
C LEU A 77 8.48 3.40 -0.52
N ARG A 78 7.40 4.16 -0.66
CA ARG A 78 7.44 5.52 -1.22
C ARG A 78 6.57 6.45 -0.37
N PRO A 79 7.01 7.69 -0.14
CA PRO A 79 6.12 8.70 0.41
C PRO A 79 5.01 9.02 -0.60
N ALA A 80 3.80 9.22 -0.11
CA ALA A 80 2.69 9.78 -0.87
C ALA A 80 2.02 10.88 -0.03
N PHE A 81 1.49 11.88 -0.70
CA PHE A 81 0.76 12.97 -0.06
C PHE A 81 -0.69 13.00 -0.55
N TYR A 82 -1.58 13.34 0.36
CA TYR A 82 -2.97 13.66 0.01
C TYR A 82 -3.02 15.15 -0.31
N ARG A 83 -3.54 15.49 -1.49
CA ARG A 83 -3.87 16.87 -1.84
C ARG A 83 -5.39 17.00 -1.74
N ALA A 84 -5.87 17.78 -0.77
CA ALA A 84 -7.28 18.12 -0.69
C ALA A 84 -7.72 18.82 -2.00
N PRO A 85 -8.97 18.58 -2.45
CA PRO A 85 -9.51 19.23 -3.64
C PRO A 85 -9.45 20.76 -3.56
#